data_AF-A0A5C7ZUJ0-F1
#
_entry.id   AF-A0A5C7ZUJ0-F1
#
_cell.length_a   1.000
_cell.length_b   1.000
_cell.length_c   1.000
_cell.angle_alpha   90.00
_cell.angle_beta   90.00
_cell.angle_gamma   90.00
#
_symmetry.space_group_name_H-M   'P 1'
#
loop_
_entity.id
_entity.type
_entity.pdbx_description
1 polymer ?
#
loop_
_entity_poly.entity_id
_entity_poly.type
_entity_poly.pdbx_seq_one_letter_code
_entity_poly.pdbx_strand_id
1 'polypeptide(L)'
;VTVLVDEMGISAEAVDLRTLVPLDVDTILASVKNTGNIQFLLEDTHTSVFGDELAALIAEHAFEHLDAPIMRVDSWDTPVPFAIPLEQGFLPKGRLKAAVEKLVGY
;
A
#
# COMPACT_ATOMS: atom_id res chain seq x y z
N VAL A 1 -4.48 4.18 9.71
CA VAL A 1 -3.12 3.60 9.73
C VAL A 1 -2.56 3.63 11.14
N THR A 2 -2.39 4.79 11.78
CA THR A 2 -1.83 4.92 13.15
C THR A 2 -2.47 3.99 14.19
N VAL A 3 -3.81 3.99 14.29
CA VAL A 3 -4.53 3.10 15.22
C VAL A 3 -4.22 1.61 14.99
N LEU A 4 -4.09 1.20 13.72
CA LEU A 4 -3.83 -0.19 13.36
C LEU A 4 -2.39 -0.62 13.70
N VAL A 5 -1.43 0.29 13.51
CA VAL A 5 -0.03 0.09 13.89
C VAL A 5 0.10 -0.10 15.41
N ASP A 6 -0.58 0.75 16.19
CA ASP A 6 -0.60 0.65 17.65
C ASP A 6 -1.25 -0.65 18.15
N GLU A 7 -2.39 -1.04 17.56
CA GLU A 7 -3.08 -2.30 17.88
C GLU A 7 -2.25 -3.55 17.59
N MET A 8 -1.42 -3.49 16.55
CA MET A 8 -0.57 -4.60 16.12
C MET A 8 0.79 -4.62 16.81
N GLY A 9 1.15 -3.55 17.55
CA GLY A 9 2.46 -3.44 18.20
C GLY A 9 3.63 -3.41 17.23
N ILE A 10 3.41 -2.92 16.00
CA ILE A 10 4.45 -2.80 14.97
C ILE A 10 4.93 -1.35 14.87
N SER A 11 6.12 -1.14 14.33
CA SER A 11 6.61 0.19 13.94
C SER A 11 6.47 0.34 12.44
N ALA A 12 5.80 1.38 11.97
CA ALA A 12 5.59 1.61 10.55
C ALA A 12 5.68 3.10 10.20
N GLU A 13 6.27 3.39 9.04
CA GLU A 13 6.26 4.73 8.44
C GLU A 13 5.03 4.87 7.53
N ALA A 14 4.22 5.90 7.78
CA ALA A 14 3.09 6.23 6.91
C ALA A 14 3.51 7.33 5.93
N VAL A 15 3.75 6.96 4.68
CA VAL A 15 4.10 7.90 3.61
C VAL A 15 2.83 8.27 2.83
N ASP A 16 2.41 9.54 2.94
CA ASP A 16 1.38 10.12 2.08
C ASP A 16 2.05 10.78 0.88
N LEU A 17 1.76 10.28 -0.33
CA LEU A 17 2.41 10.72 -1.57
C LEU A 17 2.15 12.19 -1.88
N ARG A 18 0.95 12.70 -1.57
CA ARG A 18 0.42 14.05 -1.89
C ARG A 18 0.41 14.44 -3.37
N THR A 19 1.51 14.23 -4.10
CA THR A 19 1.70 14.59 -5.51
C THR A 19 2.15 13.35 -6.29
N LEU A 20 1.42 13.01 -7.36
CA LEU A 20 1.79 11.91 -8.25
C LEU A 20 2.75 12.36 -9.34
N VAL A 21 2.61 13.61 -9.81
CA VAL A 21 3.43 14.16 -10.90
C VAL A 21 3.76 15.64 -10.60
N PRO A 22 5.03 15.99 -10.30
CA PRO A 22 6.17 15.08 -10.13
C PRO A 22 6.08 14.32 -8.79
N LEU A 23 6.41 13.02 -8.82
CA LEU A 23 6.48 12.17 -7.64
C LEU A 23 7.73 12.49 -6.79
N ASP A 24 7.58 12.54 -5.48
CA ASP A 24 8.72 12.60 -4.55
C ASP A 24 9.34 11.20 -4.36
N VAL A 25 10.14 10.80 -5.34
CA VAL A 25 10.80 9.49 -5.39
C VAL A 25 11.82 9.33 -4.26
N ASP A 26 12.52 10.40 -3.91
CA ASP A 26 13.58 10.36 -2.90
C ASP A 26 13.05 9.96 -1.53
N THR A 27 11.92 10.54 -1.11
CA THR A 27 11.25 10.18 0.15
C THR A 27 10.80 8.72 0.15
N ILE A 28 10.24 8.22 -0.96
CA ILE A 28 9.77 6.83 -1.08
C ILE A 28 10.94 5.87 -0.94
N LEU A 29 12.01 6.06 -1.72
CA LEU A 29 13.17 5.16 -1.69
C LEU A 29 13.90 5.20 -0.35
N ALA A 30 13.96 6.36 0.32
CA ALA A 30 14.53 6.46 1.66
C ALA A 30 13.73 5.64 2.69
N SER A 31 12.40 5.72 2.65
CA SER A 31 11.53 4.94 3.54
C SER A 31 11.65 3.43 3.27
N VAL A 32 11.68 3.01 2.00
CA VAL A 32 11.90 1.60 1.62
C VAL A 32 13.22 1.08 2.18
N LYS A 33 14.31 1.81 1.99
CA LYS A 33 15.64 1.43 2.48
C LYS A 33 15.71 1.31 4.00
N ASN A 34 14.90 2.08 4.72
CA ASN A 34 14.84 2.04 6.18
C ASN A 34 14.00 0.88 6.71
N THR A 35 12.93 0.50 5.99
CA THR A 35 11.89 -0.41 6.51
C THR A 35 11.91 -1.80 5.91
N GLY A 36 12.36 -1.96 4.66
CA GLY A 36 12.43 -3.23 3.92
C GLY A 36 11.09 -3.87 3.54
N ASN A 37 10.00 -3.50 4.21
CA ASN A 37 8.66 -4.05 4.02
C ASN A 37 7.67 -2.97 3.57
N ILE A 38 6.91 -3.27 2.52
CA ILE A 38 6.05 -2.27 1.87
C ILE A 38 4.61 -2.77 1.76
N GLN A 39 3.69 -1.97 2.28
CA GLN A 39 2.26 -2.15 2.14
C GLN A 39 1.63 -0.91 1.51
N PHE A 40 1.13 -1.03 0.28
CA PHE A 40 0.31 0.01 -0.34
C PHE A 40 -1.15 -0.08 0.10
N LEU A 41 -1.79 1.07 0.25
CA LEU A 41 -3.22 1.23 0.49
C LEU A 41 -3.76 2.21 -0.55
N LEU A 42 -4.58 1.74 -1.47
CA LEU A 42 -5.07 2.54 -2.60
C LEU A 42 -6.59 2.46 -2.70
N GLU A 43 -7.23 3.61 -2.89
CA GLU A 43 -8.67 3.68 -3.11
C GLU A 43 -9.09 3.11 -4.48
N ASP A 44 -8.20 3.16 -5.46
CA ASP A 44 -8.48 2.72 -6.83
C ASP A 44 -8.69 1.21 -6.93
N THR A 45 -9.21 0.75 -8.06
CA THR A 45 -9.34 -0.67 -8.40
C THR A 45 -7.99 -1.36 -8.51
N HIS A 46 -7.98 -2.68 -8.49
CA HIS A 46 -6.71 -3.42 -8.40
C HIS A 46 -5.85 -3.31 -9.67
N THR A 47 -6.46 -3.31 -10.85
CA THR A 47 -5.72 -3.51 -12.10
C THR A 47 -5.38 -2.19 -12.81
N SER A 48 -4.12 -2.03 -13.26
CA SER A 48 -3.66 -0.91 -14.09
C SER A 48 -3.77 0.45 -13.42
N VAL A 49 -3.30 0.53 -12.18
CA VAL A 49 -3.37 1.74 -11.34
C VAL A 49 -1.99 2.23 -10.93
N PHE A 50 -1.91 3.43 -10.35
CA PHE A 50 -0.64 4.05 -9.97
C PHE A 50 0.18 3.22 -8.97
N GLY A 51 -0.47 2.34 -8.20
CA GLY A 51 0.22 1.36 -7.36
C GLY A 51 1.11 0.39 -8.12
N ASP A 52 0.78 0.08 -9.39
CA ASP A 52 1.61 -0.77 -10.25
C ASP A 52 2.92 -0.05 -10.58
N GLU A 53 2.83 1.23 -10.95
CA GLU A 53 3.97 2.08 -11.28
C GLU A 53 4.91 2.24 -10.07
N LEU A 54 4.35 2.48 -8.88
CA LEU A 54 5.14 2.58 -7.65
C LEU A 54 5.85 1.27 -7.32
N ALA A 55 5.17 0.12 -7.47
CA ALA A 55 5.77 -1.18 -7.23
C ALA A 55 6.92 -1.44 -8.21
N ALA A 56 6.73 -1.12 -9.50
CA ALA A 56 7.76 -1.25 -10.52
C ALA A 56 8.96 -0.34 -10.23
N LEU A 57 8.73 0.94 -9.91
CA LEU A 57 9.76 1.91 -9.58
C LEU A 57 10.61 1.45 -8.39
N ILE A 58 9.97 0.97 -7.33
CA ILE A 58 10.68 0.47 -6.15
C ILE A 58 11.46 -0.81 -6.47
N ALA A 59 10.87 -1.72 -7.24
CA ALA A 59 11.57 -2.92 -7.69
C ALA A 59 12.76 -2.57 -8.61
N GLU A 60 12.70 -1.51 -9.39
CA GLU A 60 13.82 -1.08 -10.23
C GLU A 60 14.97 -0.45 -9.41
N HIS A 61 14.64 0.33 -8.39
CA HIS A 61 15.63 1.19 -7.70
C HIS A 61 16.00 0.76 -6.28
N ALA A 62 15.28 -0.18 -5.68
CA ALA A 62 15.47 -0.58 -4.29
C ALA A 62 15.19 -2.07 -4.02
N PHE A 63 15.18 -2.93 -5.04
CA PHE A 63 14.92 -4.37 -4.87
C PHE A 63 15.84 -5.04 -3.85
N GLU A 64 17.12 -4.66 -3.81
CA GLU A 64 18.10 -5.22 -2.86
C GLU A 64 17.81 -4.87 -1.39
N HIS A 65 16.90 -3.93 -1.14
CA HIS A 65 16.48 -3.51 0.19
C HIS A 65 15.15 -4.12 0.63
N LEU A 66 14.49 -4.94 -0.21
CA LEU A 66 13.21 -5.55 0.12
C LEU A 66 13.41 -6.84 0.91
N ASP A 67 12.82 -6.91 2.10
CA ASP A 67 12.82 -8.10 2.97
C ASP A 67 11.62 -9.03 2.69
N ALA A 68 10.56 -8.49 2.08
CA ALA A 68 9.32 -9.19 1.76
C ALA A 68 8.76 -8.70 0.41
N PRO A 69 7.81 -9.42 -0.22
CA PRO A 69 7.15 -8.93 -1.43
C PRO A 69 6.44 -7.59 -1.19
N ILE A 70 6.44 -6.73 -2.21
CA ILE A 70 5.63 -5.50 -2.20
C ILE A 70 4.15 -5.92 -2.20
N MET A 71 3.43 -5.60 -1.12
CA MET A 71 2.04 -5.97 -0.94
C MET A 71 1.13 -4.76 -1.16
N ARG A 72 -0.10 -4.99 -1.65
CA ARG A 72 -1.10 -3.93 -1.85
C ARG A 72 -2.48 -4.31 -1.34
N VAL A 73 -3.23 -3.31 -0.91
CA VAL A 73 -4.66 -3.41 -0.64
C VAL A 73 -5.37 -2.31 -1.42
N ASP A 74 -6.16 -2.74 -2.39
CA ASP A 74 -6.87 -1.90 -3.34
C ASP A 74 -8.38 -2.17 -3.26
N SER A 75 -9.19 -1.33 -3.89
CA SER A 75 -10.62 -1.63 -4.09
C SER A 75 -10.82 -2.85 -4.98
N TRP A 76 -12.03 -3.43 -4.96
CA TRP A 76 -12.34 -4.55 -5.86
C TRP A 76 -12.19 -4.14 -7.32
N ASP A 77 -11.75 -5.09 -8.15
CA ASP A 77 -11.54 -4.89 -9.58
C ASP A 77 -12.87 -4.91 -10.36
N THR A 78 -13.73 -3.95 -10.01
CA THR A 78 -15.08 -3.76 -10.55
C THR A 78 -15.37 -2.27 -10.67
N PRO A 79 -16.32 -1.85 -11.53
CA PRO A 79 -16.82 -0.48 -11.50
C PRO A 79 -17.30 -0.09 -10.10
N VAL A 80 -17.10 1.17 -9.72
CA VAL A 80 -17.52 1.69 -8.41
C VAL A 80 -19.04 1.51 -8.25
N PRO A 81 -19.50 0.75 -7.24
CA PRO A 81 -20.92 0.51 -7.04
C PRO A 81 -21.60 1.74 -6.45
N PHE A 82 -22.80 2.07 -6.94
CA PHE A 82 -23.61 3.19 -6.43
C PHE A 82 -24.54 2.79 -5.28
N ALA A 83 -24.95 1.52 -5.23
CA ALA A 83 -25.82 1.04 -4.17
C ALA A 83 -25.05 0.93 -2.85
N ILE A 84 -25.53 1.60 -1.80
CA ILE A 84 -24.89 1.63 -0.48
C ILE A 84 -24.49 0.23 0.02
N PRO A 85 -25.32 -0.83 -0.09
CA PRO A 85 -24.93 -2.16 0.38
C PRO A 85 -23.75 -2.77 -0.40
N LEU A 86 -23.53 -2.35 -1.65
CA LEU A 86 -22.43 -2.82 -2.49
C LEU A 86 -21.18 -1.95 -2.33
N GLU A 87 -21.35 -0.66 -2.05
CA GLU A 87 -20.26 0.24 -1.66
C GLU A 87 -19.62 -0.19 -0.34
N GLN A 88 -20.41 -0.76 0.57
CA GLN A 88 -19.93 -1.39 1.80
C GLN A 88 -18.98 -2.55 1.47
N GLY A 89 -17.69 -2.32 1.67
CA GLY A 89 -16.64 -3.30 1.40
C GLY A 89 -16.01 -3.19 0.02
N PHE A 90 -16.45 -2.23 -0.82
CA PHE A 90 -15.76 -1.88 -2.06
C PHE A 90 -14.34 -1.40 -1.77
N LEU A 91 -14.23 -0.40 -0.90
CA LEU A 91 -12.97 0.20 -0.49
C LEU A 91 -12.07 -0.77 0.29
N PRO A 92 -10.74 -0.59 0.24
CA PRO A 92 -9.76 -1.50 0.86
C PRO A 92 -9.72 -1.48 2.39
N LYS A 93 -10.36 -0.50 3.05
CA LYS A 93 -10.10 -0.15 4.45
C LYS A 93 -10.20 -1.34 5.43
N GLY A 94 -11.21 -2.19 5.27
CA GLY A 94 -11.43 -3.36 6.13
C GLY A 94 -10.42 -4.50 5.92
N ARG A 95 -9.64 -4.45 4.84
CA ARG A 95 -8.70 -5.51 4.42
C ARG A 95 -7.24 -5.20 4.78
N LEU A 96 -6.93 -3.96 5.18
CA LEU A 96 -5.57 -3.53 5.48
C LEU A 96 -4.90 -4.35 6.58
N LYS A 97 -5.60 -4.64 7.68
CA LYS A 97 -5.04 -5.37 8.82
C LYS A 97 -4.51 -6.75 8.43
N ALA A 98 -5.34 -7.55 7.76
CA ALA A 98 -4.96 -8.88 7.30
C ALA A 98 -3.79 -8.85 6.31
N ALA A 99 -3.70 -7.82 5.46
CA ALA A 99 -2.58 -7.67 4.54
C ALA A 99 -1.27 -7.33 5.26
N VAL A 100 -1.31 -6.42 6.24
CA VAL A 100 -0.14 -6.09 7.08
C VAL A 100 0.29 -7.31 7.91
N GLU A 101 -0.65 -8.05 8.51
CA GLU A 101 -0.35 -9.30 9.24
C GLU A 101 0.36 -10.32 8.35
N LYS A 102 -0.09 -10.45 7.09
CA LYS A 102 0.56 -11.32 6.11
C LYS A 102 1.97 -10.82 5.76
N LEU A 103 2.14 -9.52 5.53
CA LEU A 103 3.44 -8.92 5.19
C LEU A 103 4.47 -9.13 6.30
N VAL A 104 4.09 -8.89 7.55
CA VAL A 104 4.97 -9.05 8.73
C VAL A 104 5.32 -10.53 8.99
N GLY A 105 4.56 -11.47 8.43
CA GLY A 105 4.79 -12.92 8.59
C GLY A 105 5.73 -13.56 7.58
N TYR A 106 6.27 -12.80 6.61
CA TYR A 106 7.34 -13.28 5.72
C TYR A 106 8.68 -13.32 6.45
#